data_AF-A0A9E0ADX0-F1
#
_entry.id   AF-A0A9E0ADX0-F1
#
_cell.length_a   1.000
_cell.length_b   1.000
_cell.length_c   1.000
_cell.angle_alpha   90.00
_cell.angle_beta   90.00
_cell.angle_gamma   90.00
#
_symmetry.space_group_name_H-M   'P 1'
#
loop_
_entity.id
_entity.type
_entity.pdbx_description
1 polymer ?
#
loop_
_entity_poly.entity_id
_entity_poly.type
_entity_poly.pdbx_seq_one_letter_code
_entity_poly.pdbx_strand_id
1 'polypeptide(L)'
;MKTLKGNNIYIRALEPNDLEFVYAIENDQSIWEVSNTHTPYSRFLVKQYLENAHQDIYEAKQLRLAICQDQDFPAMGLIDLFDFDPKNNRAGVGIVIQNNKNRKQNIGSEALGLLIEYAFCNLNLHQ
;
A
#
# COMPACT_ATOMS: atom_id res chain seq x y z
N MET A 1 -19.97 6.67 2.61
CA MET A 1 -18.71 7.34 3.02
C MET A 1 -17.65 7.03 1.97
N LYS A 2 -16.82 8.00 1.57
CA LYS A 2 -15.60 7.77 0.78
C LYS A 2 -14.44 7.65 1.78
N THR A 3 -14.17 6.45 2.28
CA THR A 3 -13.15 6.20 3.33
C THR A 3 -11.71 6.29 2.82
N LEU A 4 -11.50 6.48 1.51
CA LEU A 4 -10.19 6.44 0.88
C LEU A 4 -9.72 7.79 0.30
N LYS A 5 -10.36 8.91 0.69
CA LYS A 5 -9.97 10.25 0.25
C LYS A 5 -9.81 11.20 1.44
N GLY A 6 -8.61 11.76 1.57
CA GLY A 6 -8.27 12.78 2.54
C GLY A 6 -8.32 14.19 1.97
N ASN A 7 -7.63 15.11 2.63
CA ASN A 7 -7.49 16.51 2.23
C ASN A 7 -6.46 16.69 1.12
N ASN A 8 -5.31 16.02 1.24
CA ASN A 8 -4.18 16.20 0.32
C ASN A 8 -3.92 14.95 -0.53
N ILE A 9 -4.34 13.80 -0.02
CA ILE A 9 -4.09 12.50 -0.66
C ILE A 9 -5.37 11.70 -0.80
N TYR A 10 -5.28 10.64 -1.59
CA TYR A 10 -6.24 9.57 -1.61
C TYR A 10 -5.51 8.25 -1.81
N ILE A 11 -6.20 7.18 -1.47
CA ILE A 11 -5.70 5.82 -1.58
C ILE A 11 -6.54 5.10 -2.63
N ARG A 12 -5.88 4.36 -3.52
CA ARG A 12 -6.55 3.57 -4.57
C ARG A 12 -5.95 2.17 -4.69
N ALA A 13 -6.66 1.27 -5.36
CA ALA A 13 -6.11 -0.01 -5.77
C ALA A 13 -4.93 0.20 -6.75
N LEU A 14 -4.04 -0.79 -6.80
CA LEU A 14 -2.94 -0.80 -7.75
C LEU A 14 -3.46 -0.98 -9.18
N GLU A 15 -2.83 -0.28 -10.12
CA GLU A 15 -3.11 -0.39 -11.55
C GLU A 15 -1.89 -0.95 -12.30
N PRO A 16 -2.07 -1.53 -13.51
CA PRO A 16 -0.95 -1.99 -14.33
C PRO A 16 0.11 -0.90 -14.61
N ASN A 17 -0.31 0.37 -14.64
CA ASN A 17 0.59 1.51 -14.86
C ASN A 17 1.50 1.81 -13.66
N ASP A 18 1.25 1.22 -12.48
CA ASP A 18 2.12 1.34 -11.31
C ASP A 18 3.36 0.42 -11.40
N LEU A 19 3.53 -0.35 -12.48
CA LEU A 19 4.62 -1.34 -12.63
C LEU A 19 6.01 -0.76 -12.40
N GLU A 20 6.34 0.36 -13.05
CA GLU A 20 7.67 0.96 -12.88
C GLU A 20 7.86 1.55 -11.48
N PHE A 21 6.78 2.05 -10.88
CA PHE A 21 6.80 2.58 -9.52
C PHE A 21 7.02 1.47 -8.48
N VAL A 22 6.24 0.39 -8.54
CA VAL A 22 6.39 -0.77 -7.65
C VAL A 22 7.74 -1.44 -7.85
N TYR A 23 8.19 -1.60 -9.10
CA TYR A 23 9.52 -2.15 -9.41
C TYR A 23 10.63 -1.32 -8.77
N ALA A 24 10.54 0.02 -8.84
CA ALA A 24 11.52 0.89 -8.22
C ALA A 24 11.55 0.76 -6.69
N ILE A 25 10.38 0.65 -6.04
CA ILE A 25 10.29 0.47 -4.58
C ILE A 25 10.85 -0.88 -4.15
N GLU A 26 10.41 -1.99 -4.78
CA GLU A 26 10.81 -3.34 -4.37
C GLU A 26 12.30 -3.61 -4.59
N ASN A 27 12.96 -2.85 -5.48
CA ASN A 27 14.39 -2.94 -5.74
C ASN A 27 15.22 -1.84 -5.06
N ASP A 28 14.59 -0.99 -4.23
CA ASP A 28 15.32 -0.01 -3.41
C ASP A 28 15.88 -0.69 -2.16
N GLN A 29 17.18 -0.96 -2.17
CA GLN A 29 17.89 -1.62 -1.07
C GLN A 29 17.82 -0.84 0.25
N SER A 30 17.57 0.47 0.21
CA SER A 30 17.42 1.27 1.44
C SER A 30 16.13 0.96 2.21
N ILE A 31 15.17 0.27 1.58
CA ILE A 31 13.89 -0.14 2.16
C ILE A 31 13.91 -1.64 2.55
N TRP A 32 14.87 -2.42 2.06
CA TRP A 32 14.94 -3.87 2.32
C TRP A 32 15.12 -4.25 3.79
N GLU A 33 15.73 -3.38 4.60
CA GLU A 33 15.86 -3.63 6.05
C GLU A 33 14.51 -3.64 6.79
N VAL A 34 13.48 -3.02 6.19
CA VAL A 34 12.13 -2.89 6.77
C VAL A 34 11.06 -3.60 5.94
N SER A 35 11.45 -4.29 4.86
CA SER A 35 10.57 -5.14 4.07
C SER A 35 10.95 -6.61 4.22
N ASN A 36 10.03 -7.52 3.89
CA ASN A 36 10.33 -8.96 3.81
C ASN A 36 11.07 -9.34 2.50
N THR A 37 11.63 -8.35 1.78
CA THR A 37 12.24 -8.56 0.47
C THR A 37 13.74 -8.84 0.63
N HIS A 38 14.17 -10.06 0.30
CA HIS A 38 15.58 -10.48 0.35
C HIS A 38 16.26 -10.61 -1.02
N THR A 39 15.50 -10.41 -2.11
CA THR A 39 15.98 -10.55 -3.48
C THR A 39 15.34 -9.52 -4.40
N PRO A 40 16.05 -9.02 -5.43
CA PRO A 40 15.50 -8.07 -6.37
C PRO A 40 14.32 -8.67 -7.16
N TYR A 41 13.29 -7.86 -7.38
CA TYR A 41 12.11 -8.25 -8.14
C TYR A 41 12.32 -7.92 -9.61
N SER A 42 12.09 -8.88 -10.51
CA SER A 42 12.07 -8.58 -11.95
C SER A 42 10.76 -7.86 -12.33
N ARG A 43 10.78 -7.07 -13.41
CA ARG A 43 9.55 -6.47 -13.97
C ARG A 43 8.48 -7.52 -14.28
N PHE A 44 8.90 -8.72 -14.69
CA PHE A 44 8.01 -9.84 -14.94
C PHE A 44 7.25 -10.25 -13.67
N LEU A 45 7.95 -10.42 -12.54
CA LEU A 45 7.32 -10.75 -11.25
C LEU A 45 6.38 -9.63 -10.78
N VAL A 46 6.80 -8.37 -10.89
CA VAL A 46 5.95 -7.21 -10.52
C VAL A 46 4.69 -7.17 -11.39
N LYS A 47 4.81 -7.44 -12.69
CA LYS A 47 3.65 -7.51 -13.60
C LYS A 47 2.67 -8.59 -13.17
N GLN A 48 3.15 -9.81 -12.92
CA GLN A 48 2.31 -10.90 -12.45
C GLN A 48 1.64 -10.56 -11.11
N TYR A 49 2.37 -9.90 -10.21
CA TYR A 49 1.81 -9.43 -8.95
C TYR A 49 0.66 -8.43 -9.18
N LEU A 50 0.86 -7.41 -10.02
CA LEU A 50 -0.17 -6.41 -10.34
C LEU A 50 -1.41 -7.03 -11.01
N GLU A 51 -1.21 -8.02 -11.87
CA GLU A 51 -2.31 -8.75 -12.51
C GLU A 51 -3.16 -9.52 -11.47
N ASN A 52 -2.56 -9.99 -10.38
CA ASN A 52 -3.24 -10.73 -9.30
C ASN A 52 -3.62 -9.85 -8.10
N ALA A 53 -3.28 -8.56 -8.09
CA ALA A 53 -3.53 -7.65 -6.96
C ALA A 53 -5.02 -7.36 -6.68
N HIS A 54 -5.92 -7.87 -7.51
CA HIS A 54 -7.37 -7.80 -7.34
C HIS A 54 -7.94 -8.93 -6.45
N GLN A 55 -7.09 -9.84 -5.97
CA GLN A 55 -7.50 -10.91 -5.06
C GLN A 55 -8.09 -10.37 -3.76
N ASP A 56 -9.10 -11.08 -3.25
CA ASP A 56 -9.75 -10.71 -1.99
C ASP A 56 -8.78 -10.86 -0.81
N ILE A 57 -8.76 -9.87 0.10
CA ILE A 57 -7.93 -9.88 1.31
C ILE A 57 -8.16 -11.11 2.21
N TYR A 58 -9.37 -11.69 2.21
CA TYR A 58 -9.67 -12.91 2.97
C TYR A 58 -8.93 -14.13 2.42
N GLU A 59 -8.59 -14.14 1.13
CA GLU A 59 -7.78 -15.18 0.48
C GLU A 59 -6.29 -14.82 0.52
N ALA A 60 -5.94 -13.61 0.09
CA ALA A 60 -4.56 -13.17 -0.04
C ALA A 60 -3.87 -12.90 1.32
N LYS A 61 -4.65 -12.67 2.38
CA LYS A 61 -4.19 -12.22 3.72
C LYS A 61 -3.38 -10.92 3.71
N GLN A 62 -3.48 -10.18 2.62
CA GLN A 62 -2.82 -8.91 2.41
C GLN A 62 -3.65 -8.02 1.50
N LEU A 63 -3.54 -6.71 1.68
CA LEU A 63 -4.14 -5.70 0.82
C LEU A 63 -3.14 -4.57 0.66
N ARG A 64 -2.67 -4.33 -0.57
CA ARG A 64 -1.75 -3.23 -0.89
C ARG A 64 -2.45 -2.18 -1.75
N LEU A 65 -2.29 -0.93 -1.36
CA LEU A 65 -2.91 0.22 -2.01
C LEU A 65 -1.86 1.28 -2.35
N ALA A 66 -2.13 2.05 -3.40
CA ALA A 66 -1.31 3.18 -3.81
C ALA A 66 -1.75 4.46 -3.09
N ILE A 67 -0.79 5.24 -2.59
CA ILE A 67 -0.99 6.59 -2.07
C ILE A 67 -0.74 7.58 -3.19
N CYS A 68 -1.73 8.39 -3.54
CA CYS A 68 -1.68 9.36 -4.64
C CYS A 68 -2.00 10.78 -4.15
N GLN A 69 -1.44 11.77 -4.85
CA GLN A 69 -1.73 13.19 -4.67
C GLN A 69 -2.08 13.79 -6.03
N ASP A 70 -3.16 14.58 -6.09
CA ASP A 70 -3.68 15.29 -7.27
C ASP A 70 -4.06 14.41 -8.48
N GLN A 71 -3.08 13.87 -9.21
CA GLN A 71 -3.22 13.14 -10.47
C GLN A 71 -2.75 11.69 -10.25
N ASP A 72 -3.57 10.69 -10.57
CA ASP A 72 -3.42 9.27 -10.22
C ASP A 72 -2.03 8.64 -10.42
N PHE A 73 -1.13 9.25 -11.22
CA PHE A 73 0.16 8.70 -11.61
C PHE A 73 1.33 9.70 -11.62
N PRO A 74 2.55 9.25 -11.25
CA PRO A 74 2.81 8.01 -10.52
C PRO A 74 2.35 8.12 -9.06
N ALA A 75 2.06 6.99 -8.42
CA ALA A 75 1.82 6.97 -6.99
C ALA A 75 3.02 7.56 -6.22
N MET A 76 2.77 8.14 -5.05
CA MET A 76 3.81 8.70 -4.19
C MET A 76 4.34 7.69 -3.17
N GLY A 77 3.53 6.68 -2.86
CA GLY A 77 3.81 5.69 -1.86
C GLY A 77 2.89 4.48 -1.96
N LEU A 78 3.17 3.51 -1.11
CA LEU A 78 2.37 2.30 -0.91
C LEU A 78 1.95 2.24 0.55
N ILE A 79 0.75 1.71 0.77
CA ILE A 79 0.23 1.38 2.09
C ILE A 79 -0.42 0.01 2.07
N ASP A 80 -0.07 -0.81 3.06
CA ASP A 80 -0.34 -2.24 3.07
C ASP A 80 -1.03 -2.65 4.37
N LEU A 81 -2.02 -3.54 4.28
CA LEU A 81 -2.37 -4.47 5.35
C LEU A 81 -1.70 -5.80 5.06
N PHE A 82 -0.98 -6.35 6.03
CA PHE A 82 -0.35 -7.66 5.96
C PHE A 82 -0.66 -8.48 7.22
N ASP A 83 -0.41 -9.79 7.18
CA ASP A 83 -0.77 -10.72 8.27
C ASP A 83 -2.24 -10.57 8.71
N PHE A 84 -3.14 -10.36 7.73
CA PHE A 84 -4.56 -10.14 8.00
C PHE A 84 -5.18 -11.38 8.65
N ASP A 85 -5.63 -11.22 9.89
CA ASP A 85 -6.16 -12.28 10.73
C ASP A 85 -7.60 -11.93 11.12
N PRO A 86 -8.58 -12.35 10.28
CA PRO A 86 -9.99 -12.04 10.51
C PRO A 86 -10.57 -12.76 11.72
N LYS A 87 -9.89 -13.77 12.28
CA LYS A 87 -10.35 -14.44 13.51
C LYS A 87 -10.05 -13.60 14.75
N ASN A 88 -8.91 -12.90 14.72
CA ASN A 88 -8.48 -12.04 15.82
C ASN A 88 -8.71 -10.55 15.53
N ASN A 89 -9.39 -10.21 14.43
CA ASN A 89 -9.68 -8.85 13.98
C ASN A 89 -8.43 -7.96 13.95
N ARG A 90 -7.31 -8.51 13.46
CA ARG A 90 -6.01 -7.81 13.44
C ARG A 90 -5.32 -7.83 12.09
N ALA A 91 -4.50 -6.82 11.83
CA ALA A 91 -3.56 -6.79 10.71
C ALA A 91 -2.33 -5.93 11.03
N GLY A 92 -1.19 -6.24 10.43
CA GLY A 92 -0.04 -5.34 10.38
C GLY A 92 -0.24 -4.25 9.32
N VAL A 93 0.33 -3.07 9.55
CA VAL A 93 0.31 -1.96 8.59
C VAL A 93 1.73 -1.65 8.11
N GLY A 94 1.93 -1.64 6.79
CA GLY A 94 3.15 -1.21 6.14
C GLY A 94 2.94 0.11 5.41
N ILE A 95 3.88 1.05 5.51
CA ILE A 95 3.82 2.32 4.77
C ILE A 95 5.18 2.63 4.18
N VAL A 96 5.20 2.88 2.87
CA VAL A 96 6.40 3.30 2.14
C VAL A 96 6.10 4.55 1.36
N ILE A 97 6.86 5.63 1.60
CA ILE A 97 6.84 6.84 0.79
C ILE A 97 8.15 6.88 0.00
N GLN A 98 8.05 6.83 -1.33
CA GLN A 98 9.19 6.66 -2.23
C GLN A 98 10.17 7.85 -2.14
N ASN A 99 9.65 9.07 -2.23
CA ASN A 99 10.51 10.26 -2.27
C ASN A 99 10.73 10.84 -0.87
N ASN A 100 11.99 10.96 -0.45
CA ASN A 100 12.36 11.62 0.80
C ASN A 100 11.87 13.07 0.91
N LYS A 101 11.70 13.78 -0.21
CA LYS A 101 11.16 15.14 -0.24
C LYS A 101 9.69 15.20 0.19
N ASN A 102 8.97 14.10 0.02
CA ASN A 102 7.55 13.97 0.41
C ASN A 102 7.42 13.46 1.85
N ARG A 103 8.52 13.07 2.50
CA ARG A 103 8.52 12.74 3.93
C ARG A 103 8.40 14.03 4.74
N LYS A 104 7.77 13.95 5.92
CA LYS A 104 7.45 15.08 6.83
C LYS A 104 6.39 16.08 6.33
N GLN A 105 5.61 15.71 5.31
CA GLN A 105 4.46 16.49 4.82
C GLN A 105 3.10 15.92 5.32
N ASN A 106 3.09 15.17 6.42
CA ASN A 106 1.90 14.46 6.95
C ASN A 106 1.24 13.42 6.02
N ILE A 107 1.78 13.17 4.82
CA ILE A 107 1.28 12.17 3.85
C ILE A 107 1.11 10.79 4.48
N GLY A 108 2.14 10.28 5.17
CA GLY A 108 2.08 8.95 5.79
C GLY A 108 1.03 8.85 6.91
N SER A 109 0.92 9.91 7.73
CA SER A 109 -0.08 9.96 8.81
C SER A 109 -1.50 10.05 8.27
N GLU A 110 -1.71 10.85 7.22
CA GLU A 110 -3.00 10.96 6.53
C GLU A 110 -3.39 9.62 5.88
N ALA A 111 -2.44 8.94 5.22
CA ALA A 111 -2.66 7.64 4.61
C ALA A 111 -3.02 6.58 5.67
N LEU A 112 -2.31 6.56 6.79
CA LEU A 112 -2.60 5.66 7.90
C LEU A 112 -4.01 5.89 8.46
N GLY A 113 -4.41 7.16 8.64
CA GLY A 113 -5.76 7.50 9.12
C GLY A 113 -6.86 6.97 8.19
N LEU A 114 -6.70 7.18 6.89
CA LEU A 114 -7.64 6.67 5.88
C LEU A 114 -7.69 5.14 5.87
N LEU A 115 -6.54 4.47 5.96
CA LEU A 115 -6.50 3.01 6.01
C LEU A 115 -7.16 2.46 7.28
N ILE A 116 -6.93 3.08 8.44
CA ILE A 116 -7.55 2.66 9.71
C ILE A 116 -9.08 2.79 9.63
N GLU A 117 -9.59 3.93 9.13
CA GLU A 117 -11.02 4.13 8.96
C GLU A 117 -11.63 3.08 8.02
N TYR A 118 -10.97 2.82 6.89
CA TYR A 118 -11.37 1.74 5.97
C TYR A 118 -11.33 0.36 6.65
N ALA A 119 -10.25 0.03 7.35
CA ALA A 119 -10.08 -1.26 8.02
C ALA A 119 -11.18 -1.53 9.06
N PHE A 120 -11.52 -0.53 9.88
CA PHE A 120 -12.54 -0.68 10.91
C PHE A 120 -13.96 -0.68 10.33
N CYS A 121 -14.25 0.14 9.33
CA CYS A 121 -15.59 0.22 8.73
C CYS A 121 -15.90 -0.91 7.74
N ASN A 122 -14.90 -1.40 7.01
CA ASN A 122 -15.09 -2.33 5.89
C ASN A 122 -14.54 -3.73 6.14
N LEU A 123 -13.52 -3.90 6.99
CA LEU A 123 -12.86 -5.19 7.22
C LEU A 123 -13.13 -5.77 8.62
N ASN A 124 -13.91 -5.07 9.45
CA ASN A 124 -14.20 -5.43 10.85
C ASN A 124 -12.94 -5.68 11.69
N LEU A 125 -11.86 -4.98 11.39
CA LEU A 125 -10.66 -4.98 12.21
C LEU A 125 -10.87 -4.16 13.49
N HIS A 126 -10.07 -4.45 14.52
CA HIS A 126 -10.11 -3.75 15.81
C HIS A 126 -8.70 -3.34 16.28
N GLN A 127 -7.65 -4.00 15.81
CA GLN A 127 -6.27 -3.77 16.25
C GLN A 127 -5.24 -3.94 15.14
#